data_AF-A0A411PMG3-F1
#
_entry.id   AF-A0A411PMG3-F1
#
_cell.length_a   1.000
_cell.length_b   1.000
_cell.length_c   1.000
_cell.angle_alpha   90.00
_cell.angle_beta   90.00
_cell.angle_gamma   90.00
#
_symmetry.space_group_name_H-M   'P 1'
#
loop_
_entity.id
_entity.type
_entity.pdbx_description
1 polymer ?
#
loop_
_entity_poly.entity_id
_entity_poly.type
_entity_poly.pdbx_seq_one_letter_code
_entity_poly.pdbx_strand_id
1 'polypeptide(L)'
;MPASTNDANSSGAITSTTDSSATIASTDRTKLTDKQFIEFSRQIFVEDFGELGQENLLNAKVLIIGAGGLGAQVAHQLVAAGVGAGVYGNLDAKTRINAGHIKLVDGDLVETSNIPRQLLFSMTDVGENKAKTAANRLNRQYQNANVRAVSCDLAADKLEHIFSDGCELDGYDLVIDCTDNLKARHLINELCVTHKLTLLSGAVAGNDGQVFCLDFDCKASQTTNGIQKAREHDFGCYQCLVPKGSTTSQSCSAIGVLGPTVSHIASTQAMFAISHLAGTFNHYGQLFRFQANPVRWLQMTLTRDSKCSVCCSKG
;
A
#
# COMPACT_ATOMS: atom_id res chain seq x y z
N MET A 1 65.04 -37.21 -20.27
CA MET A 1 66.33 -36.54 -19.95
C MET A 1 67.05 -36.27 -21.26
N PRO A 2 67.80 -35.15 -21.42
CA PRO A 2 68.15 -34.07 -20.47
C PRO A 2 67.27 -32.81 -20.71
N ALA A 3 67.00 -31.87 -19.80
CA ALA A 3 67.70 -31.18 -18.70
C ALA A 3 68.21 -29.76 -19.05
N SER A 4 67.88 -28.83 -18.14
CA SER A 4 68.50 -27.52 -17.83
C SER A 4 67.87 -26.28 -18.50
N THR A 5 67.09 -25.45 -17.78
CA THR A 5 67.37 -24.43 -16.73
C THR A 5 67.27 -23.02 -17.33
N ASN A 6 66.36 -22.19 -16.81
CA ASN A 6 66.75 -20.97 -16.09
C ASN A 6 65.54 -20.25 -15.51
N ASP A 7 65.55 -20.13 -14.19
CA ASP A 7 64.81 -19.14 -13.42
C ASP A 7 65.40 -17.75 -13.67
N ALA A 8 64.54 -16.76 -13.88
CA ALA A 8 64.86 -15.36 -13.64
C ALA A 8 63.63 -14.67 -13.05
N ASN A 9 63.67 -14.55 -11.73
CA ASN A 9 62.78 -13.74 -10.91
C ASN A 9 63.08 -12.26 -11.18
N SER A 10 62.11 -11.50 -11.71
CA SER A 10 62.17 -10.03 -11.73
C SER A 10 60.87 -9.46 -11.18
N SER A 11 60.97 -8.96 -9.96
CA SER A 11 60.04 -8.07 -9.28
C SER A 11 59.62 -6.89 -10.17
N GLY A 12 58.32 -6.79 -10.46
CA GLY A 12 57.69 -5.63 -11.09
C GLY A 12 56.33 -5.39 -10.44
N ALA A 13 56.27 -4.46 -9.50
CA ALA A 13 55.04 -3.98 -8.89
C ALA A 13 54.28 -3.09 -9.89
N ILE A 14 53.08 -3.49 -10.33
CA ILE A 14 52.13 -2.59 -10.99
C ILE A 14 50.68 -2.95 -10.58
N THR A 15 50.21 -2.18 -9.61
CA THR A 15 48.84 -1.65 -9.41
C THR A 15 47.65 -2.61 -9.55
N SER A 16 47.10 -2.98 -8.38
CA SER A 16 45.69 -3.34 -8.22
C SER A 16 44.81 -2.19 -8.71
N THR A 17 44.22 -2.35 -9.89
CA THR A 17 43.10 -1.52 -10.33
C THR A 17 41.95 -1.74 -9.37
N THR A 18 41.71 -0.73 -8.54
CA THR A 18 40.51 -0.55 -7.75
C THR A 18 39.31 -0.59 -8.69
N ASP A 19 38.63 -1.73 -8.74
CA ASP A 19 37.30 -1.78 -9.32
C ASP A 19 36.39 -1.05 -8.34
N SER A 20 36.12 0.21 -8.66
CA SER A 20 35.20 1.08 -7.95
C SER A 20 33.79 0.52 -8.15
N SER A 21 33.48 -0.52 -7.38
CA SER A 21 32.12 -0.99 -7.15
C SER A 21 31.31 0.20 -6.66
N ALA A 22 30.44 0.70 -7.53
CA ALA A 22 29.52 1.78 -7.25
C ALA A 22 28.74 1.44 -5.97
N THR A 23 29.17 2.06 -4.88
CA THR A 23 28.49 2.01 -3.59
C THR A 23 27.20 2.78 -3.79
N ILE A 24 26.10 2.07 -4.03
CA ILE A 24 24.77 2.66 -3.96
C ILE A 24 24.66 3.25 -2.56
N ALA A 25 24.41 4.55 -2.49
CA ALA A 25 24.24 5.28 -1.25
C ALA A 25 23.29 4.50 -0.34
N SER A 26 23.81 4.08 0.81
CA SER A 26 23.04 3.55 1.93
C SER A 26 22.12 4.66 2.44
N THR A 27 20.94 4.81 1.85
CA THR A 27 19.86 5.54 2.48
C THR A 27 19.46 4.74 3.70
N ASP A 28 19.88 5.24 4.87
CA ASP A 28 19.62 4.84 6.26
C ASP A 28 18.33 4.01 6.47
N ARG A 29 18.32 2.73 6.06
CA ARG A 29 17.23 1.81 6.36
C ARG A 29 17.47 1.24 7.74
N THR A 30 16.60 1.60 8.67
CA THR A 30 16.76 1.23 10.07
C THR A 30 16.49 -0.26 10.23
N LYS A 31 17.47 -1.00 10.77
CA LYS A 31 17.38 -2.44 11.02
C LYS A 31 16.40 -2.78 12.15
N LEU A 32 15.82 -3.97 12.09
CA LEU A 32 14.99 -4.52 13.18
C LEU A 32 15.75 -4.55 14.51
N THR A 33 15.10 -4.12 15.58
CA THR A 33 15.57 -4.38 16.95
C THR A 33 15.22 -5.82 17.37
N ASP A 34 15.95 -6.40 18.33
CA ASP A 34 15.64 -7.72 18.88
C ASP A 34 14.19 -7.83 19.36
N LYS A 35 13.66 -6.76 19.97
CA LYS A 35 12.26 -6.71 20.41
C LYS A 35 11.30 -6.79 19.22
N GLN A 36 11.57 -6.06 18.14
CA GLN A 36 10.77 -6.13 16.91
C GLN A 36 10.88 -7.50 16.24
N PHE A 37 12.08 -8.06 16.18
CA PHE A 37 12.29 -9.40 15.64
C PHE A 37 11.45 -10.45 16.39
N ILE A 38 11.42 -10.40 17.73
CA ILE A 38 10.59 -11.31 18.54
C ILE A 38 9.09 -11.06 18.28
N GLU A 39 8.65 -9.80 18.31
CA GLU A 39 7.25 -9.41 18.11
C GLU A 39 6.70 -9.85 16.75
N PHE A 40 7.49 -9.68 15.70
CA PHE A 40 7.12 -10.00 14.32
C PHE A 40 7.69 -11.33 13.83
N SER A 41 8.21 -12.18 14.73
CA SER A 41 8.84 -13.46 14.36
C SER A 41 7.97 -14.35 13.48
N ARG A 42 6.65 -14.39 13.74
CA ARG A 42 5.70 -15.21 12.98
C ARG A 42 5.58 -14.79 11.51
N GLN A 43 5.67 -13.51 11.20
CA GLN A 43 5.65 -13.02 9.81
C GLN A 43 7.05 -13.09 9.19
N ILE A 44 8.11 -12.83 9.95
CA ILE A 44 9.51 -12.94 9.49
C ILE A 44 9.81 -14.36 9.00
N PHE A 45 9.28 -15.39 9.66
CA PHE A 45 9.48 -16.79 9.27
C PHE A 45 8.67 -17.24 8.04
N VAL A 46 7.81 -16.39 7.47
CA VAL A 46 7.12 -16.73 6.22
C VAL A 46 8.13 -16.69 5.07
N GLU A 47 8.14 -17.77 4.27
CA GLU A 47 8.96 -17.88 3.06
C GLU A 47 8.68 -16.69 2.12
N ASP A 48 9.72 -16.20 1.44
CA ASP A 48 9.70 -14.97 0.62
C ASP A 48 9.47 -13.64 1.35
N PHE A 49 9.07 -13.63 2.64
CA PHE A 49 8.86 -12.39 3.41
C PHE A 49 10.15 -11.94 4.13
N GLY A 50 10.65 -12.74 5.07
CA GLY A 50 11.92 -12.50 5.77
C GLY A 50 12.04 -11.20 6.59
N GLU A 51 13.25 -10.93 7.08
CA GLU A 51 13.57 -9.70 7.84
C GLU A 51 13.42 -8.44 6.95
N LEU A 52 13.89 -8.51 5.70
CA LEU A 52 13.83 -7.39 4.76
C LEU A 52 12.39 -6.95 4.49
N GLY A 53 11.47 -7.90 4.29
CA GLY A 53 10.05 -7.59 4.11
C GLY A 53 9.50 -6.82 5.30
N GLN A 54 9.90 -7.21 6.51
CA GLN A 54 9.46 -6.55 7.74
C GLN A 54 10.09 -5.19 7.96
N GLU A 55 11.39 -5.03 7.69
CA GLU A 55 12.04 -3.72 7.68
C GLU A 55 11.35 -2.76 6.71
N ASN A 56 10.95 -3.25 5.53
CA ASN A 56 10.19 -2.44 4.58
C ASN A 56 8.82 -2.02 5.15
N LEU A 57 8.07 -2.93 5.81
CA LEU A 57 6.81 -2.58 6.46
C LEU A 57 7.01 -1.48 7.52
N LEU A 58 7.99 -1.63 8.41
CA LEU A 58 8.23 -0.68 9.49
C LEU A 58 8.49 0.75 8.97
N ASN A 59 9.19 0.86 7.85
CA ASN A 59 9.57 2.14 7.26
C ASN A 59 8.51 2.70 6.28
N ALA A 60 7.47 1.93 5.96
CA ALA A 60 6.49 2.30 4.94
C ALA A 60 5.58 3.48 5.35
N LYS A 61 5.24 4.29 4.35
CA LYS A 61 4.24 5.37 4.42
C LYS A 61 3.03 4.97 3.59
N VAL A 62 1.87 4.79 4.24
CA VAL A 62 0.63 4.35 3.60
C VAL A 62 -0.47 5.38 3.77
N LEU A 63 -1.16 5.72 2.68
CA LEU A 63 -2.37 6.54 2.70
C LEU A 63 -3.60 5.64 2.53
N ILE A 64 -4.51 5.63 3.50
CA ILE A 64 -5.78 4.90 3.43
C ILE A 64 -6.92 5.91 3.33
N ILE A 65 -7.71 5.82 2.27
CA ILE A 65 -8.82 6.74 1.99
C ILE A 65 -10.14 6.00 2.21
N GLY A 66 -10.91 6.44 3.19
CA GLY A 66 -12.06 5.75 3.77
C GLY A 66 -11.69 4.96 5.02
N ALA A 67 -12.40 5.20 6.12
CA ALA A 67 -12.30 4.54 7.41
C ALA A 67 -13.60 3.76 7.76
N GLY A 68 -14.34 3.34 6.72
CA GLY A 68 -15.48 2.45 6.86
C GLY A 68 -15.08 0.99 7.08
N GLY A 69 -15.94 0.04 6.70
CA GLY A 69 -15.74 -1.38 6.99
C GLY A 69 -14.49 -1.98 6.35
N LEU A 70 -14.12 -1.54 5.14
CA LEU A 70 -12.86 -1.93 4.51
C LEU A 70 -11.68 -1.24 5.19
N GLY A 71 -11.64 0.09 5.15
CA GLY A 71 -10.44 0.85 5.52
C GLY A 71 -10.07 0.76 6.99
N ALA A 72 -11.04 0.71 7.90
CA ALA A 72 -10.76 0.51 9.32
C ALA A 72 -10.13 -0.87 9.59
N GLN A 73 -10.61 -1.91 8.91
CA GLN A 73 -10.07 -3.26 9.05
C GLN A 73 -8.70 -3.40 8.35
N VAL A 74 -8.52 -2.79 7.17
CA VAL A 74 -7.21 -2.71 6.50
C VAL A 74 -6.19 -2.03 7.41
N ALA A 75 -6.51 -0.83 7.92
CA ALA A 75 -5.64 -0.10 8.84
C ALA A 75 -5.26 -0.94 10.07
N HIS A 76 -6.23 -1.66 10.64
CA HIS A 76 -5.97 -2.55 11.77
C HIS A 76 -4.96 -3.66 11.43
N GLN A 77 -5.13 -4.36 10.31
CA GLN A 77 -4.22 -5.44 9.92
C GLN A 77 -2.82 -4.92 9.54
N LEU A 78 -2.73 -3.75 8.90
CA LEU A 78 -1.45 -3.12 8.57
C LEU A 78 -0.70 -2.69 9.84
N VAL A 79 -1.39 -2.04 10.79
CA VAL A 79 -0.78 -1.69 12.08
C VAL A 79 -0.31 -2.93 12.83
N ALA A 80 -1.12 -3.99 12.87
CA ALA A 80 -0.76 -5.25 13.51
C ALA A 80 0.47 -5.92 12.87
N ALA A 81 0.66 -5.75 11.56
CA ALA A 81 1.83 -6.24 10.82
C ALA A 81 3.06 -5.33 10.93
N GLY A 82 2.98 -4.24 11.69
CA GLY A 82 4.08 -3.28 11.92
C GLY A 82 4.19 -2.16 10.88
N VAL A 83 3.23 -1.99 9.98
CA VAL A 83 3.33 -0.97 8.92
C VAL A 83 3.45 0.43 9.50
N GLY A 84 4.53 1.13 9.14
CA GLY A 84 4.81 2.49 9.57
C GLY A 84 5.14 2.64 11.06
N ALA A 85 5.45 1.56 11.77
CA ALA A 85 5.82 1.65 13.19
C ALA A 85 7.21 2.26 13.42
N GLY A 86 8.06 2.32 12.39
CA GLY A 86 9.47 2.69 12.51
C GLY A 86 10.25 1.68 13.35
N VAL A 87 11.47 2.06 13.77
CA VAL A 87 12.29 1.23 14.68
C VAL A 87 12.09 1.65 16.13
N TYR A 88 12.11 0.67 17.04
CA TYR A 88 11.90 0.92 18.46
C TYR A 88 13.07 1.71 19.07
N GLY A 89 12.75 2.78 19.79
CA GLY A 89 13.72 3.66 20.43
C GLY A 89 13.45 5.12 20.08
N ASN A 90 13.64 6.02 21.05
CA ASN A 90 13.27 7.44 21.01
C ASN A 90 13.70 8.17 19.73
N LEU A 91 12.83 8.15 18.72
CA LEU A 91 12.79 9.20 17.72
C LEU A 91 12.27 10.43 18.46
N ASP A 92 13.11 11.46 18.58
CA ASP A 92 12.61 12.76 18.98
C ASP A 92 11.45 13.18 18.04
N ALA A 93 10.64 14.15 18.46
CA ALA A 93 9.48 14.58 17.68
C ALA A 93 9.84 15.00 16.24
N LYS A 94 11.10 15.39 16.00
CA LYS A 94 11.63 15.82 14.69
C LYS A 94 11.91 14.63 13.78
N THR A 95 12.36 13.49 14.33
CA THR A 95 12.69 12.28 13.58
C THR A 95 11.44 11.44 13.26
N ARG A 96 10.35 11.57 14.03
CA ARG A 96 9.04 10.95 13.73
C ARG A 96 8.34 11.51 12.48
N ILE A 97 8.76 12.68 11.99
CA ILE A 97 8.22 13.30 10.76
C ILE A 97 8.68 12.52 9.52
N ASN A 98 9.90 11.97 9.54
CA ASN A 98 10.44 11.18 8.42
C ASN A 98 10.20 9.65 8.55
N ALA A 99 9.69 9.20 9.70
CA ALA A 99 9.38 7.80 9.93
C ALA A 99 8.20 7.33 9.06
N GLY A 100 8.13 6.01 8.82
CA GLY A 100 6.94 5.37 8.28
C GLY A 100 5.69 5.75 9.08
N HIS A 101 4.53 5.75 8.42
CA HIS A 101 3.26 6.07 9.06
C HIS A 101 2.07 5.59 8.24
N ILE A 102 0.90 5.47 8.88
CA ILE A 102 -0.38 5.29 8.20
C ILE A 102 -1.18 6.58 8.35
N LYS A 103 -1.54 7.21 7.22
CA LYS A 103 -2.49 8.33 7.21
C LYS A 103 -3.86 7.79 6.84
N LEU A 104 -4.85 7.98 7.72
CA LEU A 104 -6.23 7.53 7.52
C LEU A 104 -7.14 8.73 7.30
N VAL A 105 -7.82 8.77 6.15
CA VAL A 105 -8.66 9.89 5.71
C VAL A 105 -10.13 9.48 5.70
N ASP A 106 -10.96 10.15 6.49
CA ASP A 106 -12.42 10.00 6.46
C ASP A 106 -13.11 11.17 7.16
N GLY A 107 -14.14 11.73 6.54
CA GLY A 107 -14.92 12.86 7.06
C GLY A 107 -16.18 12.44 7.82
N ASP A 108 -16.63 11.20 7.67
CA ASP A 108 -17.90 10.73 8.21
C ASP A 108 -17.84 10.52 9.73
N LEU A 109 -19.03 10.53 10.33
CA LEU A 109 -19.23 10.12 11.71
C LEU A 109 -19.61 8.63 11.78
N VAL A 110 -19.29 7.98 12.89
CA VAL A 110 -19.76 6.62 13.18
C VAL A 110 -21.27 6.67 13.42
N GLU A 111 -22.00 5.79 12.74
CA GLU A 111 -23.44 5.61 12.93
C GLU A 111 -23.79 4.23 13.48
N THR A 112 -24.90 4.09 14.18
CA THR A 112 -25.41 2.79 14.65
C THR A 112 -25.55 1.76 13.52
N SER A 113 -25.95 2.21 12.33
CA SER A 113 -26.10 1.38 11.13
C SER A 113 -24.77 0.78 10.66
N ASN A 114 -23.63 1.33 11.08
CA ASN A 114 -22.29 0.94 10.65
C ASN A 114 -21.74 -0.24 11.45
N ILE A 115 -22.07 -0.32 12.74
CA ILE A 115 -21.49 -1.26 13.72
C ILE A 115 -21.48 -2.72 13.25
N PRO A 116 -22.53 -3.28 12.61
CA PRO A 116 -22.52 -4.69 12.19
C PRO A 116 -21.45 -5.08 11.17
N ARG A 117 -20.83 -4.11 10.47
CA ARG A 117 -19.83 -4.35 9.42
C ARG A 117 -18.54 -3.55 9.55
N GLN A 118 -18.45 -2.67 10.56
CA GLN A 118 -17.29 -1.83 10.80
C GLN A 118 -16.71 -2.18 12.17
N LEU A 119 -16.04 -3.33 12.22
CA LEU A 119 -15.67 -4.04 13.46
C LEU A 119 -14.70 -3.27 14.36
N LEU A 120 -14.06 -2.21 13.85
CA LEU A 120 -13.20 -1.37 14.66
C LEU A 120 -14.02 -0.42 15.56
N PHE A 121 -15.30 -0.16 15.29
CA PHE A 121 -16.15 0.77 16.05
C PHE A 121 -17.13 0.04 16.97
N SER A 122 -17.58 0.74 18.01
CA SER A 122 -18.58 0.27 18.96
C SER A 122 -19.72 1.28 19.12
N MET A 123 -20.76 0.89 19.86
CA MET A 123 -21.88 1.78 20.18
C MET A 123 -21.46 3.06 20.92
N THR A 124 -20.34 3.05 21.65
CA THR A 124 -19.86 4.25 22.36
C THR A 124 -19.19 5.27 21.44
N ASP A 125 -18.90 4.89 20.20
CA ASP A 125 -18.25 5.77 19.24
C ASP A 125 -19.27 6.50 18.34
N VAL A 126 -20.57 6.20 18.45
CA VAL A 126 -21.60 6.81 17.60
C VAL A 126 -21.59 8.33 17.75
N GLY A 127 -21.49 9.05 16.62
CA GLY A 127 -21.34 10.51 16.57
C GLY A 127 -19.89 10.99 16.51
N GLU A 128 -18.91 10.14 16.73
CA GLU A 128 -17.49 10.48 16.60
C GLU A 128 -16.99 10.30 15.16
N ASN A 129 -15.99 11.09 14.74
CA ASN A 129 -15.42 10.96 13.40
C ASN A 129 -14.69 9.62 13.22
N LYS A 130 -14.99 8.91 12.13
CA LYS A 130 -14.47 7.55 11.86
C LYS A 130 -12.94 7.49 11.84
N ALA A 131 -12.28 8.37 11.09
CA ALA A 131 -10.82 8.37 10.97
C ALA A 131 -10.13 8.64 12.31
N LYS A 132 -10.61 9.64 13.06
CA LYS A 132 -10.09 9.97 14.40
C LYS A 132 -10.27 8.80 15.37
N THR A 133 -11.48 8.23 15.43
CA THR A 133 -11.78 7.09 16.31
C THR A 133 -10.91 5.87 15.98
N ALA A 134 -10.78 5.54 14.70
CA ALA A 134 -9.95 4.43 14.25
C ALA A 134 -8.47 4.64 14.61
N ALA A 135 -7.90 5.80 14.28
CA ALA A 135 -6.51 6.11 14.61
C ALA A 135 -6.25 6.08 16.13
N ASN A 136 -7.14 6.67 16.93
CA ASN A 136 -7.02 6.66 18.39
C ASN A 136 -7.05 5.24 18.97
N ARG A 137 -7.94 4.39 18.46
CA ARG A 137 -8.04 3.00 18.91
C ARG A 137 -6.81 2.18 18.53
N LEU A 138 -6.32 2.31 17.30
CA LEU A 138 -5.12 1.61 16.82
C LEU A 138 -3.87 2.05 17.58
N ASN A 139 -3.67 3.37 17.78
CA ASN A 139 -2.55 3.90 18.55
C ASN A 139 -2.59 3.51 20.05
N ARG A 140 -3.78 3.24 20.60
CA ARG A 140 -3.92 2.73 21.97
C ARG A 140 -3.64 1.23 22.05
N GLN A 141 -4.07 0.46 21.05
CA GLN A 141 -3.96 -0.99 21.03
C GLN A 141 -2.54 -1.47 20.74
N TYR A 142 -1.82 -0.78 19.85
CA TYR A 142 -0.47 -1.16 19.42
C TYR A 142 0.51 -0.06 19.82
N GLN A 143 1.43 -0.38 20.73
CA GLN A 143 2.30 0.59 21.42
C GLN A 143 3.14 1.48 20.48
N ASN A 144 3.45 0.99 19.28
CA ASN A 144 4.33 1.67 18.32
C ASN A 144 3.62 2.07 17.03
N ALA A 145 2.28 2.00 17.01
CA ALA A 145 1.54 2.47 15.86
C ALA A 145 1.76 3.98 15.64
N ASN A 146 1.85 4.35 14.37
CA ASN A 146 1.95 5.74 13.91
C ASN A 146 0.81 6.04 12.95
N VAL A 147 -0.42 6.01 13.47
CA VAL A 147 -1.61 6.29 12.67
C VAL A 147 -2.03 7.75 12.87
N ARG A 148 -2.08 8.50 11.77
CA ARG A 148 -2.51 9.91 11.73
C ARG A 148 -3.88 10.00 11.06
N ALA A 149 -4.85 10.63 11.72
CA ALA A 149 -6.18 10.83 11.16
C ALA A 149 -6.28 12.19 10.46
N VAL A 150 -6.92 12.21 9.29
CA VAL A 150 -7.34 13.43 8.60
C VAL A 150 -8.86 13.38 8.44
N SER A 151 -9.54 14.29 9.13
CA SER A 151 -10.98 14.46 9.03
C SER A 151 -11.28 15.33 7.81
N CYS A 152 -11.45 14.69 6.66
CA CYS A 152 -11.71 15.37 5.39
C CYS A 152 -12.89 14.72 4.68
N ASP A 153 -13.82 15.55 4.26
CA ASP A 153 -14.87 15.14 3.34
C ASP A 153 -14.23 14.72 2.01
N LEU A 154 -14.66 13.57 1.48
CA LEU A 154 -14.08 12.94 0.29
C LEU A 154 -14.62 13.54 -1.02
N ALA A 155 -15.18 14.75 -0.95
CA ALA A 155 -15.54 15.57 -2.09
C ALA A 155 -14.29 16.09 -2.84
N ALA A 156 -14.46 16.39 -4.13
CA ALA A 156 -13.34 16.52 -5.06
C ALA A 156 -12.40 17.69 -4.77
N ASP A 157 -12.95 18.81 -4.31
CA ASP A 157 -12.21 20.03 -3.96
C ASP A 157 -11.30 19.84 -2.74
N LYS A 158 -11.59 18.89 -1.86
CA LYS A 158 -10.86 18.72 -0.59
C LYS A 158 -9.83 17.59 -0.61
N LEU A 159 -10.03 16.58 -1.46
CA LEU A 159 -9.07 15.49 -1.62
C LEU A 159 -7.79 15.95 -2.32
N GLU A 160 -7.87 16.89 -3.27
CA GLU A 160 -6.67 17.47 -3.90
C GLU A 160 -5.73 18.09 -2.86
N HIS A 161 -6.24 18.77 -1.83
CA HIS A 161 -5.43 19.34 -0.75
C HIS A 161 -4.63 18.31 0.05
N ILE A 162 -5.15 17.08 0.20
CA ILE A 162 -4.41 15.97 0.81
C ILE A 162 -3.21 15.56 -0.05
N PHE A 163 -3.34 15.76 -1.36
CA PHE A 163 -2.33 15.51 -2.37
C PHE A 163 -1.53 16.77 -2.79
N SER A 164 -1.80 17.98 -2.26
CA SER A 164 -1.16 19.23 -2.69
C SER A 164 -0.58 20.14 -1.59
N ASP A 165 -1.15 20.23 -0.38
CA ASP A 165 -0.75 21.27 0.58
C ASP A 165 0.17 20.75 1.69
N GLY A 166 1.45 21.14 1.64
CA GLY A 166 2.37 21.24 2.80
C GLY A 166 2.57 19.99 3.66
N CYS A 167 2.01 18.85 3.26
CA CYS A 167 1.98 17.59 4.00
C CYS A 167 2.72 16.52 3.22
N GLU A 168 4.06 16.53 3.26
CA GLU A 168 4.90 15.33 3.01
C GLU A 168 4.57 14.55 1.72
N LEU A 169 4.34 15.23 0.58
CA LEU A 169 4.06 14.55 -0.70
C LEU A 169 5.30 13.99 -1.40
N ASP A 170 6.46 14.14 -0.77
CA ASP A 170 7.61 13.29 -1.01
C ASP A 170 7.43 11.96 -0.24
N GLY A 171 6.57 11.08 -0.78
CA GLY A 171 6.69 9.63 -0.63
C GLY A 171 5.61 8.93 0.20
N TYR A 172 4.45 8.65 -0.40
CA TYR A 172 3.68 7.46 0.00
C TYR A 172 4.18 6.26 -0.81
N ASP A 173 4.44 5.14 -0.14
CA ASP A 173 4.77 3.89 -0.82
C ASP A 173 3.51 3.25 -1.43
N LEU A 174 2.35 3.47 -0.80
CA LEU A 174 1.08 2.89 -1.23
C LEU A 174 -0.13 3.77 -0.86
N VAL A 175 -1.03 3.97 -1.82
CA VAL A 175 -2.38 4.51 -1.61
C VAL A 175 -3.40 3.36 -1.63
N ILE A 176 -4.25 3.30 -0.61
CA ILE A 176 -5.30 2.29 -0.49
C ILE A 176 -6.68 2.97 -0.53
N ASP A 177 -7.43 2.71 -1.60
CA ASP A 177 -8.81 3.13 -1.77
C ASP A 177 -9.77 2.13 -1.11
N CYS A 178 -10.42 2.60 -0.04
CA CYS A 178 -11.44 1.91 0.72
C CYS A 178 -12.79 2.67 0.69
N THR A 179 -12.97 3.58 -0.28
CA THR A 179 -14.18 4.40 -0.42
C THR A 179 -15.32 3.59 -1.03
N ASP A 180 -16.57 4.02 -0.85
CA ASP A 180 -17.76 3.30 -1.35
C ASP A 180 -18.46 4.02 -2.51
N ASN A 181 -17.91 5.14 -3.00
CA ASN A 181 -18.54 5.95 -4.03
C ASN A 181 -17.61 6.15 -5.24
N LEU A 182 -18.19 6.11 -6.44
CA LEU A 182 -17.44 6.16 -7.69
C LEU A 182 -16.68 7.48 -7.90
N LYS A 183 -17.23 8.60 -7.43
CA LYS A 183 -16.62 9.92 -7.62
C LYS A 183 -15.26 9.99 -6.92
N ALA A 184 -15.20 9.57 -5.65
CA ALA A 184 -13.97 9.49 -4.89
C ALA A 184 -12.96 8.55 -5.57
N ARG A 185 -13.39 7.34 -5.99
CA ARG A 185 -12.52 6.37 -6.68
C ARG A 185 -11.87 6.95 -7.95
N HIS A 186 -12.65 7.66 -8.75
CA HIS A 186 -12.13 8.32 -9.96
C HIS A 186 -11.10 9.39 -9.64
N LEU A 187 -11.35 10.21 -8.62
CA LEU A 187 -10.42 11.24 -8.21
C LEU A 187 -9.13 10.66 -7.61
N ILE A 188 -9.25 9.69 -6.71
CA ILE A 188 -8.09 8.98 -6.12
C ILE A 188 -7.23 8.38 -7.23
N ASN A 189 -7.86 7.75 -8.23
CA ASN A 189 -7.15 7.24 -9.39
C ASN A 189 -6.43 8.34 -10.19
N GLU A 190 -7.10 9.44 -10.49
CA GLU A 190 -6.52 10.57 -11.23
C GLU A 190 -5.29 11.14 -10.49
N LEU A 191 -5.38 11.26 -9.17
CA LEU A 191 -4.27 11.68 -8.31
C LEU A 191 -3.15 10.65 -8.28
N CYS A 192 -3.43 9.35 -8.13
CA CYS A 192 -2.39 8.32 -8.14
C CYS A 192 -1.66 8.24 -9.49
N VAL A 193 -2.37 8.41 -10.61
CA VAL A 193 -1.74 8.47 -11.94
C VAL A 193 -0.87 9.72 -12.07
N THR A 194 -1.38 10.88 -11.66
CA THR A 194 -0.68 12.18 -11.75
C THR A 194 0.61 12.18 -10.92
N HIS A 195 0.52 11.67 -9.68
CA HIS A 195 1.62 11.64 -8.73
C HIS A 195 2.49 10.37 -8.83
N LYS A 196 2.16 9.44 -9.76
CA LYS A 196 2.87 8.18 -9.97
C LYS A 196 2.96 7.33 -8.69
N LEU A 197 1.82 7.15 -8.03
CA LEU A 197 1.72 6.37 -6.79
C LEU A 197 1.07 5.01 -7.06
N THR A 198 1.50 3.96 -6.36
CA THR A 198 0.78 2.69 -6.38
C THR A 198 -0.60 2.85 -5.76
N LEU A 199 -1.63 2.39 -6.47
CA LEU A 199 -3.02 2.36 -6.03
C LEU A 199 -3.48 0.92 -5.81
N LEU A 200 -3.87 0.59 -4.58
CA LEU A 200 -4.61 -0.61 -4.23
C LEU A 200 -6.06 -0.24 -3.93
N SER A 201 -7.01 -0.75 -4.70
CA SER A 201 -8.43 -0.43 -4.52
C SER A 201 -9.25 -1.69 -4.24
N GLY A 202 -10.19 -1.57 -3.31
CA GLY A 202 -11.16 -2.62 -3.00
C GLY A 202 -12.58 -2.09 -2.99
N ALA A 203 -13.54 -2.94 -3.31
CA ALA A 203 -14.97 -2.60 -3.29
C ALA A 203 -15.82 -3.80 -2.87
N VAL A 204 -16.96 -3.53 -2.25
CA VAL A 204 -17.95 -4.54 -1.86
C VAL A 204 -19.35 -4.02 -2.16
N ALA A 205 -20.19 -4.87 -2.73
CA ALA A 205 -21.61 -4.60 -2.92
C ALA A 205 -22.41 -5.90 -2.76
N GLY A 206 -23.47 -5.89 -1.96
CA GLY A 206 -24.22 -7.12 -1.68
C GLY A 206 -23.36 -8.15 -0.96
N ASN A 207 -23.15 -9.26 -1.65
CA ASN A 207 -22.33 -10.39 -1.19
C ASN A 207 -21.14 -10.67 -2.11
N ASP A 208 -20.80 -9.70 -2.97
CA ASP A 208 -19.69 -9.77 -3.91
C ASP A 208 -18.67 -8.69 -3.59
N GLY A 209 -17.43 -8.93 -3.98
CA GLY A 209 -16.32 -8.02 -3.72
C GLY A 209 -15.26 -8.06 -4.80
N GLN A 210 -14.40 -7.04 -4.82
CA GLN A 210 -13.29 -6.98 -5.75
C GLN A 210 -12.09 -6.24 -5.19
N VAL A 211 -10.90 -6.62 -5.64
CA VAL A 211 -9.61 -5.99 -5.31
C VAL A 211 -8.73 -5.96 -6.55
N PHE A 212 -8.03 -4.85 -6.76
CA PHE A 212 -6.98 -4.75 -7.77
C PHE A 212 -5.87 -3.80 -7.30
N CYS A 213 -4.66 -3.98 -7.83
CA CYS A 213 -3.51 -3.13 -7.55
C CYS A 213 -2.90 -2.63 -8.86
N LEU A 214 -2.67 -1.33 -8.98
CA LEU A 214 -2.08 -0.65 -10.14
C LEU A 214 -0.86 0.12 -9.68
N ASP A 215 0.31 -0.20 -10.23
CA ASP A 215 1.53 0.53 -9.92
C ASP A 215 1.81 1.57 -11.01
N PHE A 216 1.71 2.86 -10.65
CA PHE A 216 2.04 3.96 -11.53
C PHE A 216 3.47 4.51 -11.31
N ASP A 217 4.18 4.02 -10.29
CA ASP A 217 5.56 4.40 -10.02
C ASP A 217 6.53 3.65 -10.93
N CYS A 218 6.95 4.34 -11.99
CA CYS A 218 7.95 3.83 -12.93
C CYS A 218 9.37 3.79 -12.33
N LYS A 219 9.61 4.35 -11.14
CA LYS A 219 10.91 4.27 -10.43
C LYS A 219 11.09 2.96 -9.66
N ALA A 220 10.01 2.25 -9.35
CA ALA A 220 10.02 0.94 -8.67
C ALA A 220 10.35 -0.25 -9.59
N SER A 221 10.89 0.00 -10.79
CA SER A 221 11.67 -0.98 -11.57
C SER A 221 12.98 -1.32 -10.83
N GLN A 222 12.89 -1.79 -9.59
CA GLN A 222 14.00 -2.38 -8.88
C GLN A 222 14.00 -3.88 -9.15
N THR A 223 15.16 -4.32 -9.64
CA THR A 223 15.56 -5.70 -9.84
C THR A 223 15.46 -6.49 -8.53
N THR A 224 14.54 -7.45 -8.46
CA THR A 224 14.67 -8.58 -7.54
C THR A 224 15.37 -9.70 -8.32
N ASN A 225 16.52 -10.19 -7.83
CA ASN A 225 17.29 -11.30 -8.42
C ASN A 225 17.86 -11.10 -9.85
N GLY A 226 18.23 -9.86 -10.22
CA GLY A 226 18.88 -9.60 -11.52
C GLY A 226 17.96 -9.74 -12.74
N ILE A 227 16.66 -9.97 -12.53
CA ILE A 227 15.66 -9.97 -13.59
C ILE A 227 15.00 -8.59 -13.60
N GLN A 228 15.44 -7.75 -14.53
CA GLN A 228 14.78 -6.49 -14.84
C GLN A 228 13.49 -6.79 -15.62
N LYS A 229 12.38 -7.06 -14.94
CA LYS A 229 11.07 -6.98 -15.58
C LYS A 229 10.68 -5.51 -15.62
N ALA A 230 10.97 -4.85 -16.75
CA ALA A 230 10.21 -3.67 -17.14
C ALA A 230 8.73 -4.06 -17.03
N ARG A 231 8.00 -3.49 -16.07
CA ARG A 231 6.56 -3.74 -16.00
C ARG A 231 6.00 -3.09 -17.26
N GLU A 232 5.54 -3.89 -18.21
CA GLU A 232 4.74 -3.35 -19.31
C GLU A 232 3.46 -2.77 -18.68
N HIS A 233 3.46 -1.46 -18.43
CA HIS A 233 2.34 -0.73 -17.83
C HIS A 233 1.20 -0.54 -18.85
N ASP A 234 0.68 -1.64 -19.42
CA ASP A 234 -0.46 -1.61 -20.35
C ASP A 234 -1.78 -2.06 -19.72
N PHE A 235 -1.81 -2.19 -18.39
CA PHE A 235 -3.04 -2.51 -17.65
C PHE A 235 -4.01 -1.33 -17.47
N GLY A 236 -3.61 -0.11 -17.86
CA GLY A 236 -4.45 1.09 -17.77
C GLY A 236 -4.59 1.65 -16.36
N CYS A 237 -5.69 2.37 -16.11
CA CYS A 237 -6.03 2.92 -14.79
C CYS A 237 -7.46 2.54 -14.40
N TYR A 238 -7.94 2.95 -13.22
CA TYR A 238 -9.32 2.69 -12.80
C TYR A 238 -10.35 3.21 -13.83
N GLN A 239 -10.08 4.34 -14.49
CA GLN A 239 -10.98 4.85 -15.53
C GLN A 239 -11.05 3.96 -16.79
N CYS A 240 -10.01 3.15 -17.07
CA CYS A 240 -10.08 2.14 -18.14
C CYS A 240 -11.04 1.00 -17.78
N LEU A 241 -11.09 0.63 -16.49
CA LEU A 241 -12.00 -0.39 -15.97
C LEU A 241 -13.44 0.14 -15.84
N VAL A 242 -13.60 1.35 -15.31
CA VAL A 242 -14.89 2.01 -15.08
C VAL A 242 -14.85 3.39 -15.76
N PRO A 243 -15.38 3.54 -16.99
CA PRO A 243 -15.39 4.83 -17.68
C PRO A 243 -16.19 5.93 -16.95
N LYS A 244 -15.76 7.19 -17.07
CA LYS A 244 -16.54 8.35 -16.56
C LYS A 244 -17.92 8.35 -17.24
N GLY A 245 -18.99 8.46 -16.44
CA GLY A 245 -20.37 8.40 -16.93
C GLY A 245 -20.99 7.01 -16.93
N SER A 246 -20.25 5.96 -16.55
CA SER A 246 -20.85 4.67 -16.22
C SER A 246 -21.88 4.85 -15.10
N THR A 247 -23.15 4.69 -15.42
CA THR A 247 -24.20 4.56 -14.42
C THR A 247 -24.12 3.15 -13.84
N THR A 248 -23.53 2.98 -12.66
CA THR A 248 -23.90 1.83 -11.84
C THR A 248 -25.39 1.99 -11.56
N SER A 249 -26.20 1.03 -12.00
CA SER A 249 -27.67 1.11 -11.98
C SER A 249 -28.26 1.31 -10.59
N GLN A 250 -27.47 1.23 -9.52
CA GLN A 250 -27.83 1.55 -8.15
C GLN A 250 -26.60 2.14 -7.45
N SER A 251 -26.77 3.18 -6.61
CA SER A 251 -25.70 3.60 -5.70
C SER A 251 -25.38 2.42 -4.78
N CYS A 252 -24.10 2.18 -4.47
CA CYS A 252 -23.69 1.12 -3.55
C CYS A 252 -24.40 1.20 -2.18
N SER A 253 -24.95 2.36 -1.82
CA SER A 253 -25.79 2.57 -0.62
C SER A 253 -27.21 1.97 -0.71
N ALA A 254 -27.75 1.75 -1.91
CA ALA A 254 -29.07 1.14 -2.12
C ALA A 254 -29.02 -0.40 -2.09
N ILE A 255 -27.84 -0.98 -2.35
CA ILE A 255 -27.60 -2.41 -2.25
C ILE A 255 -27.02 -2.66 -0.84
N GLY A 256 -27.73 -3.43 -0.01
CA GLY A 256 -27.21 -3.83 1.30
C GLY A 256 -25.85 -4.54 1.19
N VAL A 257 -25.11 -4.68 2.28
CA VAL A 257 -23.81 -5.35 2.26
C VAL A 257 -23.67 -6.32 3.42
N LEU A 258 -23.14 -7.51 3.14
CA LEU A 258 -22.90 -8.54 4.15
C LEU A 258 -21.55 -8.29 4.84
N GLY A 259 -21.57 -8.12 6.17
CA GLY A 259 -20.38 -7.82 6.97
C GLY A 259 -19.17 -8.75 6.73
N PRO A 260 -19.35 -10.09 6.78
CA PRO A 260 -18.30 -11.04 6.42
C PRO A 260 -17.62 -10.81 5.07
N THR A 261 -18.36 -10.37 4.06
CA THR A 261 -17.81 -10.07 2.72
C THR A 261 -16.93 -8.84 2.75
N VAL A 262 -17.33 -7.82 3.53
CA VAL A 262 -16.48 -6.66 3.84
C VAL A 262 -15.18 -7.11 4.49
N SER A 263 -15.26 -7.95 5.53
CA SER A 263 -14.06 -8.47 6.19
C SER A 263 -13.18 -9.34 5.29
N HIS A 264 -13.76 -10.11 4.38
CA HIS A 264 -13.01 -10.93 3.43
C HIS A 264 -12.19 -10.08 2.46
N ILE A 265 -12.83 -9.05 1.89
CA ILE A 265 -12.17 -8.13 0.96
C ILE A 265 -11.16 -7.23 1.68
N ALA A 266 -11.46 -6.77 2.89
CA ALA A 266 -10.53 -5.99 3.70
C ALA A 266 -9.24 -6.78 4.01
N SER A 267 -9.37 -8.05 4.40
CA SER A 267 -8.22 -8.93 4.63
C SER A 267 -7.42 -9.17 3.33
N THR A 268 -8.11 -9.30 2.20
CA THR A 268 -7.44 -9.44 0.89
C THR A 268 -6.67 -8.18 0.52
N GLN A 269 -7.26 -6.99 0.72
CA GLN A 269 -6.57 -5.71 0.53
C GLN A 269 -5.35 -5.60 1.46
N ALA A 270 -5.49 -5.89 2.75
CA ALA A 270 -4.36 -5.83 3.68
C ALA A 270 -3.21 -6.77 3.27
N MET A 271 -3.55 -8.00 2.84
CA MET A 271 -2.56 -8.96 2.33
C MET A 271 -1.84 -8.45 1.07
N PHE A 272 -2.56 -7.84 0.14
CA PHE A 272 -1.97 -7.26 -1.07
C PHE A 272 -1.07 -6.07 -0.74
N ALA A 273 -1.50 -5.21 0.19
CA ALA A 273 -0.69 -4.09 0.69
C ALA A 273 0.61 -4.57 1.34
N ILE A 274 0.53 -5.55 2.25
CA ILE A 274 1.72 -6.14 2.90
C ILE A 274 2.66 -6.74 1.87
N SER A 275 2.14 -7.50 0.92
CA SER A 275 2.96 -8.11 -0.13
C SER A 275 3.62 -7.06 -1.03
N HIS A 276 2.92 -5.97 -1.33
CA HIS A 276 3.46 -4.87 -2.12
C HIS A 276 4.62 -4.19 -1.38
N LEU A 277 4.38 -3.80 -0.13
CA LEU A 277 5.38 -3.13 0.71
C LEU A 277 6.58 -4.03 1.03
N ALA A 278 6.36 -5.33 1.19
CA ALA A 278 7.44 -6.30 1.39
C ALA A 278 8.26 -6.58 0.12
N GLY A 279 7.76 -6.18 -1.07
CA GLY A 279 8.43 -6.41 -2.35
C GLY A 279 8.15 -7.77 -3.00
N THR A 280 7.15 -8.52 -2.50
CA THR A 280 6.78 -9.86 -3.00
C THR A 280 5.57 -9.86 -3.92
N PHE A 281 4.83 -8.76 -4.03
CA PHE A 281 3.64 -8.68 -4.87
C PHE A 281 3.96 -8.62 -6.36
N ASN A 282 3.26 -9.43 -7.16
CA ASN A 282 3.47 -9.55 -8.61
C ASN A 282 2.17 -9.56 -9.45
N HIS A 283 1.02 -9.22 -8.83
CA HIS A 283 -0.31 -9.29 -9.46
C HIS A 283 -0.85 -7.92 -9.91
N TYR A 284 0.03 -7.00 -10.32
CA TYR A 284 -0.39 -5.68 -10.80
C TYR A 284 -1.21 -5.79 -12.08
N GLY A 285 -2.21 -4.92 -12.24
CA GLY A 285 -3.09 -4.93 -13.40
C GLY A 285 -4.04 -6.13 -13.45
N GLN A 286 -4.16 -6.89 -12.36
CA GLN A 286 -5.12 -7.98 -12.24
C GLN A 286 -6.28 -7.57 -11.32
N LEU A 287 -7.50 -7.83 -11.79
CA LEU A 287 -8.73 -7.66 -11.03
C LEU A 287 -9.16 -9.01 -10.47
N PHE A 288 -9.19 -9.10 -9.14
CA PHE A 288 -9.69 -10.25 -8.40
C PHE A 288 -11.12 -9.95 -7.95
N ARG A 289 -12.07 -10.79 -8.34
CA ARG A 289 -13.47 -10.69 -7.92
C ARG A 289 -13.86 -11.88 -7.10
N PHE A 290 -14.34 -11.62 -5.88
CA PHE A 290 -14.96 -12.60 -5.02
C PHE A 290 -16.47 -12.59 -5.26
N GLN A 291 -17.05 -13.76 -5.40
CA GLN A 291 -18.49 -13.95 -5.37
C GLN A 291 -18.81 -14.98 -4.32
N ALA A 292 -19.78 -14.70 -3.46
CA ALA A 292 -20.12 -15.60 -2.36
C ALA A 292 -21.16 -16.66 -2.74
N ASN A 293 -21.87 -16.50 -3.87
CA ASN A 293 -22.87 -17.47 -4.32
C ASN A 293 -22.89 -17.65 -5.87
N PRO A 294 -22.30 -18.75 -6.40
CA PRO A 294 -21.49 -19.72 -5.67
C PRO A 294 -20.18 -19.08 -5.18
N VAL A 295 -19.56 -19.66 -4.16
CA VAL A 295 -18.26 -19.20 -3.65
C VAL A 295 -17.20 -19.38 -4.74
N ARG A 296 -16.71 -18.29 -5.31
CA ARG A 296 -15.66 -18.32 -6.33
C ARG A 296 -14.80 -17.06 -6.35
N TRP A 297 -13.55 -17.24 -6.73
CA TRP A 297 -12.64 -16.17 -7.12
C TRP A 297 -12.45 -16.18 -8.64
N LEU A 298 -12.64 -15.02 -9.25
CA LEU A 298 -12.37 -14.77 -10.66
C LEU A 298 -11.20 -13.81 -10.77
N GLN A 299 -10.27 -14.10 -11.67
CA GLN A 299 -9.12 -13.26 -11.96
C GLN A 299 -9.19 -12.81 -13.41
N MET A 300 -9.04 -11.51 -13.64
CA MET A 300 -9.09 -10.91 -14.97
C MET A 300 -7.91 -9.96 -15.14
N THR A 301 -7.27 -9.98 -16.32
CA THR A 301 -6.23 -9.01 -16.66
C THR A 301 -6.89 -7.73 -17.16
N LEU A 302 -6.53 -6.62 -16.56
CA LEU A 302 -6.96 -5.30 -17.00
C LEU A 302 -6.21 -4.89 -18.26
N THR A 303 -6.88 -4.09 -19.09
CA THR A 303 -6.30 -3.57 -20.33
C THR A 303 -6.49 -2.06 -20.35
N ARG A 304 -5.49 -1.37 -20.86
CA ARG A 304 -5.57 0.08 -21.07
C ARG A 304 -6.54 0.39 -22.20
N ASP A 305 -7.49 1.28 -21.91
CA ASP A 305 -8.25 1.94 -22.96
C ASP A 305 -7.36 3.01 -23.62
N SER A 306 -7.09 2.84 -24.91
CA SER A 306 -6.35 3.79 -25.77
C SER A 306 -6.92 5.21 -25.79
N LYS A 307 -8.18 5.41 -25.39
CA LYS A 307 -8.86 6.70 -25.33
C LYS A 307 -9.01 7.25 -23.91
N CYS A 308 -8.39 6.61 -22.92
CA CYS A 308 -8.53 7.01 -21.53
C CYS A 308 -7.98 8.42 -21.29
N SER A 309 -8.82 9.36 -20.86
CA SER A 309 -8.42 10.75 -20.63
C SER A 309 -7.47 10.96 -19.43
N VAL A 310 -7.20 9.92 -18.64
CA VAL A 310 -6.38 9.99 -17.41
C VAL A 310 -5.00 9.40 -17.63
N CYS A 311 -4.91 8.16 -18.13
CA CYS A 311 -3.63 7.45 -18.25
C CYS A 311 -3.05 7.37 -19.66
N CYS A 312 -3.78 7.88 -20.68
CA CYS A 312 -3.16 8.14 -21.98
C CYS A 312 -2.58 9.55 -21.95
N SER A 313 -1.27 9.65 -22.21
CA SER A 313 -0.61 10.93 -22.45
C SER A 313 -1.36 11.66 -23.57
N LYS A 314 -1.90 12.85 -23.28
CA LYS A 314 -2.14 13.83 -24.33
C LYS A 314 -0.75 14.15 -24.89
N GLY A 315 -0.51 13.78 -26.14
CA GLY A 315 0.74 14.09 -26.84
C GLY A 315 1.03 15.59 -26.84
#